data_AF-A0A293LX31-F1
#
_entry.id   AF-A0A293LX31-F1
#
_cell.length_a   1.000
_cell.length_b   1.000
_cell.length_c   1.000
_cell.angle_alpha   90.00
_cell.angle_beta   90.00
_cell.angle_gamma   90.00
#
_symmetry.space_group_name_H-M   'P 1'
#
loop_
_entity.id
_entity.type
_entity.pdbx_description
1 polymer ?
#
loop_
_entity_poly.entity_id
_entity_poly.type
_entity_poly.pdbx_seq_one_letter_code
_entity_poly.pdbx_strand_id
1 'polypeptide(L)'
;MKFAEIPQRLHQLLHPPDPIVINHVISVEGPDTKKTACYDIDVEVDDPLKSQMNNFILSTANQQEIQALDNKIHETVETINQLKTNREFFLSFAKDPQQFINKWLVSQMRDLKTMTDVVGNPEEERRSDFYYQRWAQEAVCRYFYGKVQQRRAELEQALGIRNN
;
A
#
# COMPACT_ATOMS: atom_id res chain seq x y z
N MET A 1 3.26 -27.84 49.77
CA MET A 1 4.16 -27.03 48.91
C MET A 1 3.36 -26.55 47.72
N LYS A 2 3.42 -25.26 47.36
CA LYS A 2 2.72 -24.74 46.17
C LYS A 2 3.62 -24.86 44.93
N PHE A 3 3.05 -25.20 43.79
CA PHE A 3 3.81 -25.35 42.54
C PHE A 3 4.54 -24.06 42.13
N ALA A 4 3.95 -22.90 42.43
CA ALA A 4 4.55 -21.59 42.16
C ALA A 4 5.83 -21.29 42.97
N GLU A 5 6.07 -21.99 44.09
CA GLU A 5 7.25 -21.79 44.94
C GLU A 5 8.46 -22.61 44.45
N ILE A 6 8.24 -23.51 43.49
CA ILE A 6 9.28 -24.44 42.98
C ILE A 6 10.45 -23.70 42.35
N PRO A 7 10.28 -22.71 41.43
CA PRO A 7 11.42 -22.03 40.83
C PRO A 7 12.33 -21.32 41.85
N GLN A 8 11.74 -20.67 42.86
CA GLN A 8 12.49 -19.96 43.90
C GLN A 8 13.28 -20.91 44.81
N ARG A 9 12.67 -22.05 45.19
CA ARG A 9 13.34 -23.07 46.00
C ARG A 9 14.39 -23.83 45.20
N LEU A 10 14.14 -24.09 43.91
CA LEU A 10 15.08 -24.76 43.02
C LEU A 10 16.32 -23.89 42.76
N HIS A 11 16.14 -22.59 42.56
CA HIS A 11 17.24 -21.67 42.30
C HIS A 11 18.28 -21.65 43.42
N GLN A 12 17.87 -21.79 44.69
CA GLN A 12 18.79 -21.85 45.84
C GLN A 12 19.65 -23.12 45.89
N LEU A 13 19.27 -24.16 45.13
CA LEU A 13 19.97 -25.44 45.05
C LEU A 13 20.78 -25.58 43.75
N LEU A 14 20.68 -24.62 42.83
CA LEU A 14 21.46 -24.60 41.59
C LEU A 14 22.80 -23.92 41.87
N HIS A 15 23.81 -24.74 42.12
CA HIS A 15 25.20 -24.30 42.23
C HIS A 15 25.89 -24.35 40.86
N PRO A 16 26.94 -23.54 40.63
CA PRO A 16 27.80 -23.74 39.46
C PRO A 16 28.36 -25.17 39.45
N PRO A 17 28.71 -25.71 38.27
CA PRO A 17 29.33 -27.02 38.18
C PRO A 17 30.60 -27.06 39.02
N ASP A 18 30.80 -28.17 39.73
CA ASP A 18 31.97 -28.36 40.58
C ASP A 18 33.26 -28.31 39.75
N PRO A 19 34.35 -27.73 40.29
CA PRO A 19 35.61 -27.67 39.58
C PRO A 19 36.20 -29.07 39.40
N ILE A 20 36.97 -29.25 38.34
CA ILE A 20 37.70 -30.48 38.09
C ILE A 20 38.89 -30.53 39.05
N VAL A 21 38.86 -31.48 40.00
CA VAL A 21 39.92 -31.66 41.00
C VAL A 21 40.71 -32.92 40.70
N ILE A 22 42.02 -32.78 40.42
CA ILE A 22 42.93 -33.88 40.16
C ILE A 22 43.87 -34.05 41.35
N ASN A 23 43.68 -35.13 42.12
CA ASN A 23 44.54 -35.45 43.26
C ASN A 23 45.67 -36.39 42.82
N HIS A 24 46.91 -35.91 42.88
CA HIS A 24 48.09 -36.70 42.54
C HIS A 24 48.98 -36.92 43.78
N VAL A 25 49.16 -38.18 44.16
CA VAL A 25 50.05 -38.57 45.27
C VAL A 25 51.45 -38.84 44.71
N ILE A 26 52.45 -38.18 45.28
CA ILE A 26 53.85 -38.32 44.84
C ILE A 26 54.42 -39.62 45.43
N SER A 27 54.84 -40.56 44.57
CA SER A 27 55.54 -41.79 44.95
C SER A 27 57.04 -41.70 44.60
N VAL A 28 57.91 -42.28 45.44
CA VAL A 28 59.38 -42.27 45.30
C VAL A 28 59.92 -43.62 44.79
N GLU A 29 59.09 -44.42 44.12
CA GLU A 29 59.53 -45.69 43.54
C GLU A 29 60.48 -45.49 42.34
N GLY A 30 61.31 -46.51 42.08
CA GLY A 30 62.46 -46.48 41.18
C GLY A 30 62.18 -46.13 39.71
N PRO A 31 63.22 -46.02 38.87
CA PRO A 31 63.21 -45.30 37.58
C PRO A 31 62.24 -45.80 36.49
N ASP A 32 61.52 -46.91 36.69
CA ASP A 32 60.72 -47.60 35.67
C ASP A 32 59.19 -47.49 35.79
N THR A 33 58.64 -46.62 36.65
CA THR A 33 57.19 -46.38 36.68
C THR A 33 56.79 -45.20 35.76
N LYS A 34 55.86 -45.44 34.82
CA LYS A 34 55.33 -44.42 33.91
C LYS A 34 54.68 -43.27 34.70
N LYS A 35 55.30 -42.08 34.70
CA LYS A 35 54.91 -40.91 35.52
C LYS A 35 53.81 -40.02 34.90
N THR A 36 53.05 -40.51 33.94
CA THR A 36 52.05 -39.70 33.21
C THR A 36 50.65 -40.21 33.49
N ALA A 37 49.83 -39.37 34.12
CA ALA A 37 48.40 -39.57 34.22
C ALA A 37 47.71 -38.74 33.13
N CYS A 38 46.90 -39.39 32.29
CA CYS A 38 46.09 -38.74 31.27
C CYS A 38 44.63 -38.75 31.72
N TYR A 39 43.95 -37.62 31.60
CA TYR A 39 42.54 -37.48 31.93
C TYR A 39 41.79 -36.98 30.70
N ASP A 40 40.82 -37.76 30.23
CA ASP A 40 39.88 -37.33 29.21
C ASP A 40 38.70 -36.64 29.90
N ILE A 41 38.42 -35.41 29.51
CA ILE A 41 37.36 -34.58 30.08
C ILE A 41 36.41 -34.20 28.94
N ASP A 42 35.14 -34.59 29.08
CA ASP A 42 34.10 -34.19 28.16
C ASP A 42 33.74 -32.72 28.40
N VAL A 43 33.78 -31.92 27.33
CA VAL A 43 33.43 -30.49 27.36
C VAL A 43 32.22 -30.28 26.46
N GLU A 44 31.17 -29.67 27.00
CA GLU A 44 30.05 -29.19 26.19
C GLU A 44 30.52 -28.01 25.33
N VAL A 45 30.43 -28.18 24.01
CA VAL A 45 30.70 -27.14 23.02
C VAL A 45 29.38 -26.61 22.51
N ASP A 46 29.34 -25.30 22.22
CA ASP A 46 28.16 -24.69 21.61
C ASP A 46 27.80 -25.39 20.30
N ASP A 47 26.51 -25.67 20.13
CA ASP A 47 25.99 -26.35 18.95
C ASP A 47 26.23 -25.49 17.69
N PRO A 48 27.07 -25.95 16.74
CA PRO A 48 27.35 -25.21 15.51
C PRO A 48 26.09 -24.95 14.67
N LEU A 49 25.01 -25.72 14.84
CA LEU A 49 23.72 -25.47 14.20
C LEU A 49 23.10 -24.13 14.63
N LYS A 50 23.27 -23.70 15.89
CA LYS A 50 22.71 -22.42 16.35
C LYS A 50 23.26 -21.23 15.55
N SER A 51 24.56 -21.26 15.24
CA SER A 51 25.19 -20.23 14.40
C SER A 51 24.68 -20.27 12.96
N GLN A 52 24.56 -21.46 12.39
CA GLN A 52 24.04 -21.65 11.02
C GLN A 52 22.57 -21.21 10.90
N MET A 53 21.73 -21.56 11.88
CA MET A 53 20.32 -21.14 11.91
C MET A 53 20.18 -19.63 12.03
N ASN A 54 20.99 -18.97 12.87
CA ASN A 54 21.00 -17.52 12.96
C ASN A 54 21.41 -16.87 11.63
N ASN A 55 22.44 -17.40 10.96
CA ASN A 55 22.85 -16.90 9.65
C ASN A 55 21.77 -17.11 8.59
N PHE A 56 21.03 -18.22 8.63
CA PHE A 56 19.91 -18.47 7.72
C PHE A 56 18.76 -17.49 7.92
N ILE A 57 18.33 -17.27 9.18
CA ILE A 57 17.24 -16.34 9.52
C ILE A 57 17.62 -14.90 9.16
N LEU A 58 18.87 -14.51 9.38
CA LEU A 58 19.38 -13.17 9.06
C LEU A 58 19.75 -13.01 7.59
N SER A 59 19.79 -14.10 6.81
CA SER A 59 20.09 -14.01 5.39
C SER A 59 18.94 -13.34 4.66
N THR A 60 19.12 -12.05 4.38
CA THR A 60 18.34 -11.31 3.38
C THR A 60 18.94 -11.49 1.98
N ALA A 61 19.77 -12.52 1.80
CA ALA A 61 20.40 -12.83 0.53
C ALA A 61 19.32 -12.90 -0.54
N ASN A 62 19.45 -12.03 -1.54
CA ASN A 62 18.59 -11.88 -2.71
C ASN A 62 17.30 -11.06 -2.52
N GLN A 63 17.00 -10.48 -1.35
CA GLN A 63 15.81 -9.61 -1.20
C GLN A 63 15.86 -8.38 -2.12
N GLN A 64 17.03 -7.76 -2.29
CA GLN A 64 17.21 -6.62 -3.19
C GLN A 64 17.02 -7.02 -4.66
N GLU A 65 17.49 -8.21 -5.05
CA GLU A 65 17.31 -8.73 -6.41
C GLU A 65 15.85 -9.06 -6.70
N ILE A 66 15.15 -9.69 -5.75
CA ILE A 66 13.70 -9.95 -5.85
C ILE A 66 12.95 -8.62 -6.02
N GLN A 67 13.24 -7.62 -5.19
CA GLN A 67 12.58 -6.32 -5.30
C GLN A 67 12.88 -5.62 -6.64
N ALA A 68 14.09 -5.75 -7.17
CA ALA A 68 14.43 -5.22 -8.49
C ALA A 68 13.66 -5.94 -9.61
N LEU A 69 13.52 -7.26 -9.52
CA LEU A 69 12.73 -8.05 -10.47
C LEU A 69 11.24 -7.69 -10.39
N ASP A 70 10.70 -7.49 -9.19
CA ASP A 70 9.30 -7.08 -8.99
C ASP A 70 9.02 -5.71 -9.62
N ASN A 71 9.92 -4.73 -9.43
CA ASN A 71 9.80 -3.42 -10.08
C ASN A 71 9.83 -3.54 -11.61
N LYS A 72 10.73 -4.38 -12.15
CA LYS A 72 10.82 -4.61 -13.59
C LYS A 72 9.56 -5.28 -14.15
N ILE A 73 8.98 -6.21 -13.41
CA ILE A 73 7.69 -6.83 -13.77
C ILE A 73 6.61 -5.75 -13.80
N HIS A 74 6.54 -4.88 -12.79
CA HIS A 74 5.56 -3.81 -12.73
C HIS A 74 5.64 -2.86 -13.93
N GLU A 75 6.83 -2.34 -14.22
CA GLU A 75 7.08 -1.45 -15.37
C GLU A 75 6.73 -2.13 -16.71
N THR A 76 7.05 -3.42 -16.83
CA THR A 76 6.72 -4.19 -18.04
C THR A 76 5.21 -4.34 -18.21
N VAL A 77 4.48 -4.62 -17.12
CA VAL A 77 3.01 -4.74 -17.14
C VAL A 77 2.37 -3.40 -17.49
N GLU A 78 2.85 -2.29 -16.93
CA GLU A 78 2.38 -0.95 -17.28
C GLU A 78 2.58 -0.65 -18.77
N THR A 79 3.77 -0.95 -19.30
CA THR A 79 4.08 -0.80 -20.73
C THR A 79 3.15 -1.64 -21.61
N ILE A 80 2.89 -2.90 -21.23
CA ILE A 80 1.94 -3.78 -21.93
C ILE A 80 0.54 -3.17 -21.95
N ASN A 81 0.06 -2.63 -20.83
CA ASN A 81 -1.25 -2.01 -20.75
C ASN A 81 -1.34 -0.77 -21.65
N GLN A 82 -0.32 0.08 -21.68
CA GLN A 82 -0.28 1.23 -22.59
C GLN A 82 -0.30 0.80 -24.06
N LEU A 83 0.51 -0.21 -24.42
CA LEU A 83 0.54 -0.75 -25.78
C LEU A 83 -0.79 -1.40 -26.18
N LYS A 84 -1.46 -2.09 -25.25
CA LYS A 84 -2.78 -2.66 -25.46
C LYS A 84 -3.80 -1.57 -25.76
N THR A 85 -3.87 -0.52 -24.95
CA THR A 85 -4.77 0.62 -25.16
C THR A 85 -4.53 1.27 -26.52
N ASN A 86 -3.26 1.53 -26.88
CA ASN A 86 -2.90 2.08 -28.18
C ASN A 86 -3.34 1.15 -29.33
N ARG A 87 -3.09 -0.15 -29.21
CA ARG A 87 -3.49 -1.14 -30.21
C ARG A 87 -5.00 -1.18 -30.39
N GLU A 88 -5.76 -1.22 -29.30
CA GLU A 88 -7.23 -1.25 -29.34
C GLU A 88 -7.80 0.04 -29.95
N PHE A 89 -7.19 1.20 -29.69
CA PHE A 89 -7.53 2.46 -30.33
C PHE A 89 -7.40 2.38 -31.86
N PHE A 90 -6.22 1.99 -32.35
CA PHE A 90 -5.97 1.91 -33.80
C PHE A 90 -6.80 0.83 -34.50
N LEU A 91 -7.04 -0.31 -33.84
CA LEU A 91 -7.91 -1.36 -34.37
C LEU A 91 -9.37 -0.90 -34.45
N SER A 92 -9.84 -0.18 -33.43
CA SER A 92 -11.20 0.37 -33.43
C SER A 92 -11.40 1.40 -34.54
N PHE A 93 -10.40 2.26 -34.76
CA PHE A 93 -10.38 3.20 -35.89
C PHE A 93 -10.38 2.46 -37.24
N ALA A 94 -9.52 1.45 -37.40
CA ALA A 94 -9.40 0.71 -38.66
C ALA A 94 -10.67 -0.08 -39.01
N LYS A 95 -11.43 -0.54 -38.00
CA LYS A 95 -12.65 -1.34 -38.20
C LYS A 95 -13.82 -0.50 -38.73
N ASP A 96 -14.04 0.69 -38.17
CA ASP A 96 -15.10 1.62 -38.60
C ASP A 96 -14.66 3.06 -38.29
N PRO A 97 -13.94 3.71 -39.22
CA PRO A 97 -13.33 5.01 -38.96
C PRO A 97 -14.39 6.11 -38.78
N GLN A 98 -15.52 6.04 -39.48
CA GLN A 98 -16.57 7.05 -39.39
C GLN A 98 -17.25 7.01 -38.02
N GLN A 99 -17.68 5.83 -37.57
CA GLN A 99 -18.29 5.72 -36.25
C GLN A 99 -17.28 6.00 -35.14
N PHE A 100 -16.04 5.54 -35.30
CA PHE A 100 -14.96 5.79 -34.35
C PHE A 100 -14.71 7.29 -34.17
N ILE A 101 -14.53 8.06 -35.25
CA ILE A 101 -14.27 9.50 -35.17
C ILE A 101 -15.44 10.22 -34.47
N ASN A 102 -16.69 9.88 -34.78
CA ASN A 102 -17.84 10.46 -34.11
C ASN A 102 -17.83 10.19 -32.60
N LYS A 103 -17.63 8.93 -32.19
CA LYS A 103 -17.49 8.56 -30.78
C LYS A 103 -16.31 9.28 -30.12
N TRP A 104 -15.21 9.41 -30.86
CA TRP A 104 -14.00 10.04 -30.36
C TRP A 104 -14.17 11.53 -30.10
N LEU A 105 -14.80 12.25 -31.02
CA LEU A 105 -15.15 13.66 -30.84
C LEU A 105 -16.08 13.89 -29.64
N VAL A 106 -17.07 13.01 -29.46
CA VAL A 106 -17.97 13.06 -28.30
C VAL A 106 -17.21 12.82 -26.98
N SER A 107 -16.28 11.87 -26.96
CA SER A 107 -15.43 11.62 -25.79
C SER A 107 -14.56 12.83 -25.48
N GLN A 108 -13.82 13.34 -26.46
CA GLN A 108 -12.95 14.51 -26.28
C GLN A 108 -13.71 15.76 -25.83
N MET A 109 -14.91 15.99 -26.36
CA MET A 109 -15.76 17.09 -25.90
C MET A 109 -16.17 16.90 -24.44
N ARG A 110 -16.52 15.68 -24.02
CA ARG A 110 -16.87 15.38 -22.63
C ARG A 110 -15.68 15.59 -21.70
N ASP A 111 -14.52 15.05 -22.06
CA ASP A 111 -13.30 15.17 -21.28
C ASP A 111 -12.90 16.64 -21.12
N LEU A 112 -12.99 17.43 -22.20
CA LEU A 112 -12.75 18.87 -22.16
C LEU A 112 -13.74 19.60 -21.24
N LYS A 113 -15.05 19.29 -21.33
CA LYS A 113 -16.06 19.88 -20.44
C LYS A 113 -15.78 19.55 -18.97
N THR A 114 -15.37 18.32 -18.68
CA THR A 114 -14.99 17.90 -17.32
C THR A 114 -13.75 18.64 -16.82
N MET A 115 -12.75 18.89 -17.68
CA MET A 115 -11.54 19.63 -17.29
C MET A 115 -11.76 21.14 -17.12
N THR A 116 -12.78 21.70 -17.76
CA THR A 116 -13.02 23.16 -17.82
C THR A 116 -14.26 23.60 -17.05
N ASP A 117 -14.94 22.67 -16.36
CA ASP A 117 -16.23 22.88 -15.69
C ASP A 117 -17.30 23.54 -16.58
N VAL A 118 -17.18 23.39 -17.91
CA VAL A 118 -18.14 23.91 -18.87
C VAL A 118 -19.40 23.05 -18.84
N VAL A 119 -20.50 23.65 -18.40
CA VAL A 119 -21.81 23.00 -18.31
C VAL A 119 -22.67 23.37 -19.51
N GLY A 120 -23.58 22.47 -19.89
CA GLY A 120 -24.55 22.70 -20.95
C GLY A 120 -24.04 22.34 -22.34
N ASN A 121 -24.91 22.49 -23.32
CA ASN A 121 -24.59 22.26 -24.72
C ASN A 121 -25.28 23.35 -25.56
N PRO A 122 -24.56 24.43 -25.92
CA PRO A 122 -25.14 25.56 -26.64
C PRO A 122 -25.87 25.15 -27.94
N GLU A 123 -25.38 24.09 -28.61
CA GLU A 123 -26.02 23.60 -29.84
C GLU A 123 -27.34 22.86 -29.59
N GLU A 124 -27.49 22.20 -28.44
CA GLU A 124 -28.79 21.63 -28.04
C GLU A 124 -29.73 22.74 -27.58
N GLU A 125 -29.23 23.66 -26.76
CA GLU A 125 -30.00 24.81 -26.24
C GLU A 125 -30.54 25.71 -27.36
N ARG A 126 -29.88 25.74 -28.53
CA ARG A 126 -30.37 26.49 -29.70
C ARG A 126 -31.62 25.88 -30.35
N ARG A 127 -31.91 24.60 -30.11
CA ARG A 127 -33.03 23.88 -30.76
C ARG A 127 -34.29 23.94 -29.90
N SER A 128 -35.44 24.15 -30.53
CA SER A 128 -36.74 24.21 -29.81
C SER A 128 -37.05 22.95 -29.01
N ASP A 129 -36.62 21.78 -29.51
CA ASP A 129 -36.75 20.47 -28.83
C ASP A 129 -36.18 20.45 -27.41
N PHE A 130 -35.15 21.24 -27.15
CA PHE A 130 -34.55 21.36 -25.82
C PHE A 130 -35.55 21.92 -24.78
N TYR A 131 -36.50 22.74 -25.21
CA TYR A 131 -37.47 23.40 -24.34
C TYR A 131 -38.81 22.64 -24.21
N TYR A 132 -38.98 21.51 -24.91
CA TYR A 132 -40.14 20.62 -24.71
C TYR A 132 -39.93 19.58 -23.60
N GLN A 133 -38.89 19.76 -22.77
CA GLN A 133 -38.57 18.87 -21.67
C GLN A 133 -39.46 19.12 -20.44
N ARG A 134 -39.63 18.08 -19.60
CA ARG A 134 -40.50 18.15 -18.40
C ARG A 134 -40.09 19.26 -17.42
N TRP A 135 -38.81 19.63 -17.37
CA TRP A 135 -38.31 20.69 -16.51
C TRP A 135 -38.69 22.10 -16.99
N ALA A 136 -39.10 22.27 -18.25
CA ALA A 136 -39.31 23.59 -18.84
C ALA A 136 -40.41 24.40 -18.12
N GLN A 137 -41.53 23.76 -17.78
CA GLN A 137 -42.62 24.43 -17.06
C GLN A 137 -42.15 24.94 -15.70
N GLU A 138 -41.47 24.10 -14.92
CA GLU A 138 -40.93 24.50 -13.62
C GLU A 138 -39.87 25.60 -13.76
N ALA A 139 -38.99 25.51 -14.77
CA ALA A 139 -37.97 26.53 -15.03
C ALA A 139 -38.59 27.90 -15.31
N VAL A 140 -39.67 27.97 -16.09
CA VAL A 140 -40.42 29.22 -16.32
C VAL A 140 -41.03 29.75 -15.02
N CYS A 141 -41.64 28.90 -14.19
CA CYS A 141 -42.17 29.32 -12.90
C CYS A 141 -41.09 29.91 -11.97
N ARG A 142 -39.94 29.23 -11.85
CA ARG A 142 -38.81 29.71 -11.04
C ARG A 142 -38.25 31.03 -11.58
N TYR A 143 -38.09 31.13 -12.89
CA TYR A 143 -37.64 32.36 -13.55
C TYR A 143 -38.60 33.52 -13.29
N PHE A 144 -39.91 33.30 -13.46
CA PHE A 144 -40.93 34.32 -13.25
C PHE A 144 -40.94 34.82 -11.80
N TYR A 145 -40.90 33.90 -10.83
CA TYR A 145 -40.78 34.26 -9.41
C TYR A 145 -39.55 35.12 -9.15
N GLY A 146 -38.37 34.72 -9.64
CA GLY A 146 -37.14 35.49 -9.51
C GLY A 146 -37.25 36.88 -10.13
N LYS A 147 -37.89 37.01 -11.30
CA LYS A 147 -38.12 38.30 -11.96
C LYS A 147 -39.05 39.22 -11.19
N VAL A 148 -40.12 38.68 -10.59
CA VAL A 148 -41.02 39.47 -9.73
C VAL A 148 -40.28 40.00 -8.51
N GLN A 149 -39.48 39.18 -7.85
CA GLN A 149 -38.68 39.63 -6.70
C GLN A 149 -37.65 40.69 -7.10
N GLN A 150 -36.98 40.52 -8.24
CA GLN A 150 -36.04 41.53 -8.77
C GLN A 150 -36.74 42.88 -8.99
N ARG A 151 -37.90 42.89 -9.67
CA ARG A 151 -38.66 44.12 -9.92
C ARG A 151 -39.16 44.79 -8.65
N ARG A 152 -39.60 43.98 -7.68
CA ARG A 152 -39.99 44.48 -6.35
C ARG A 152 -38.80 45.17 -5.67
N ALA A 153 -37.63 44.55 -5.64
CA ALA A 153 -36.43 45.15 -5.05
C ALA A 153 -36.00 46.44 -5.75
N GLU A 154 -36.04 46.48 -7.08
CA GLU A 154 -35.76 47.70 -7.86
C GLU A 154 -36.71 48.85 -7.51
N LEU A 155 -38.01 48.55 -7.33
CA LEU A 155 -39.03 49.52 -6.93
C LEU A 155 -38.83 50.00 -5.49
N GLU A 156 -38.60 49.08 -4.54
CA GLU A 156 -38.32 49.43 -3.13
C GLU A 156 -37.08 50.32 -3.02
N GLN A 157 -36.03 50.04 -3.80
CA GLN A 157 -34.82 50.86 -3.89
C GLN A 157 -35.09 52.24 -4.51
N ALA A 158 -35.83 52.32 -5.61
CA ALA A 158 -36.18 53.57 -6.27
C ALA A 158 -37.10 54.47 -5.42
N LEU A 159 -37.97 53.86 -4.61
CA LEU A 159 -38.87 54.55 -3.69
C LEU A 159 -38.22 54.90 -2.34
N GLY A 160 -36.94 54.54 -2.13
CA GLY A 160 -36.21 54.83 -0.90
C GLY A 160 -36.71 54.07 0.33
N ILE A 161 -37.47 52.99 0.13
CA ILE A 161 -38.02 52.17 1.20
C ILE A 161 -36.90 51.25 1.70
N ARG A 162 -36.17 51.68 2.74
CA ARG A 162 -35.28 50.79 3.48
C ARG A 162 -36.13 49.91 4.39
N ASN A 163 -36.22 48.62 4.08
CA ASN A 163 -36.71 47.63 5.03
C ASN A 163 -35.71 47.60 6.21
N ASN A 164 -36.14 48.06 7.39
CA ASN A 164 -35.49 47.75 8.67
C ASN A 164 -35.62 46.26 8.99
#